data_AF-A0A9N9G6F3-F1
#
_entry.id   AF-A0A9N9G6F3-F1
#
_cell.length_a   1.000
_cell.length_b   1.000
_cell.length_c   1.000
_cell.angle_alpha   90.00
_cell.angle_beta   90.00
_cell.angle_gamma   90.00
#
_symmetry.space_group_name_H-M   'P 1'
#
loop_
_entity.id
_entity.type
_entity.pdbx_description
1 polymer ?
#
loop_
_entity_poly.entity_id
_entity_poly.type
_entity_poly.pdbx_seq_one_letter_code
_entity_poly.pdbx_strand_id
1 'polypeptide(L)'
;MAETKDAGLAPMEFNHESQNGLPMVTTNTQTPNDVPTEVDYGRSAPVDVTVEENEELPDPKNMPETAFVIAFCVKFNEALKISFWPEDLDAALCSTEENPLIEKLNRLFLRNLLNTERLVEKNKWMTVLSNVISKRLENNEDFYLDYNPLKRVDDNYYALSVRDKVMILQCLVSWQLISSSKIKGLIKQQHLGLNEDEIKPLEVEVLGEDAKKSKYYYLGIGARIYRETLIPDLKNPSSMNIKWEAVSTTIHDLKKFVENRNEIDPSRSEKENALYTKIVGQVIPYLEPLAMEKVKEEQRRQIKERKKETRRDNNLKKILQIHNDAEILPTRTR
;
A
#
# COMPACT_ATOMS: atom_id res chain seq x y z
N MET A 1 -25.93 -69.32 16.25
CA MET A 1 -26.56 -69.42 17.59
C MET A 1 -26.03 -68.27 18.41
N ALA A 2 -26.78 -67.16 18.40
CA ALA A 2 -27.46 -66.56 19.56
C ALA A 2 -26.52 -65.56 20.25
N GLU A 3 -26.88 -64.33 20.60
CA GLU A 3 -28.15 -63.61 20.60
C GLU A 3 -27.82 -62.11 20.69
N THR A 4 -28.73 -61.30 20.15
CA THR A 4 -28.84 -59.85 20.20
C THR A 4 -28.80 -59.25 21.62
N LYS A 5 -28.29 -58.02 21.77
CA LYS A 5 -28.97 -57.00 22.59
C LYS A 5 -28.75 -55.59 22.05
N ASP A 6 -29.89 -55.03 21.71
CA ASP A 6 -30.22 -53.70 21.25
C ASP A 6 -30.29 -52.74 22.46
N ALA A 7 -29.84 -51.51 22.29
CA ALA A 7 -30.07 -50.41 23.22
C ALA A 7 -29.95 -49.09 22.44
N GLY A 8 -31.07 -48.69 21.85
CA GLY A 8 -31.25 -47.34 21.33
C GLY A 8 -31.33 -46.30 22.44
N LEU A 9 -30.85 -45.09 22.14
CA LEU A 9 -31.38 -43.86 22.71
C LEU A 9 -31.37 -42.77 21.62
N ALA A 10 -32.49 -42.06 21.56
CA ALA A 10 -32.95 -41.18 20.50
C ALA A 10 -32.25 -39.80 20.48
N PRO A 11 -32.45 -38.99 19.42
CA PRO A 11 -31.77 -37.71 19.21
C PRO A 11 -32.44 -36.56 19.98
N MET A 12 -31.65 -35.57 20.42
CA MET A 12 -32.18 -34.31 20.93
C MET A 12 -32.67 -33.42 19.79
N GLU A 13 -33.98 -33.26 19.71
CA GLU A 13 -34.64 -32.14 19.09
C GLU A 13 -34.49 -30.89 19.97
N PHE A 14 -34.15 -29.74 19.38
CA PHE A 14 -34.44 -28.44 19.97
C PHE A 14 -35.39 -27.68 19.06
N ASN A 15 -36.55 -27.39 19.63
CA ASN A 15 -37.70 -26.75 19.01
C ASN A 15 -37.44 -25.30 18.62
N HIS A 16 -38.14 -24.93 17.54
CA HIS A 16 -38.55 -23.58 17.21
C HIS A 16 -39.25 -22.88 18.38
N GLU A 17 -38.87 -21.63 18.64
CA GLU A 17 -39.80 -20.64 19.20
C GLU A 17 -39.65 -19.33 18.42
N SER A 18 -40.71 -19.04 17.67
CA SER A 18 -41.00 -17.74 17.09
C SER A 18 -41.42 -16.77 18.18
N GLN A 19 -40.83 -15.57 18.21
CA GLN A 19 -41.50 -14.42 18.81
C GLN A 19 -41.49 -13.24 17.84
N ASN A 20 -42.72 -12.84 17.50
CA ASN A 20 -43.10 -11.62 16.82
C ASN A 20 -42.77 -10.40 17.67
N GLY A 21 -42.38 -9.29 17.03
CA GLY A 21 -42.21 -8.01 17.72
C GLY A 21 -41.78 -6.87 16.81
N LEU A 22 -42.58 -6.54 15.79
CA LEU A 22 -42.54 -5.24 15.11
C LEU A 22 -42.96 -4.13 16.09
N PRO A 23 -42.39 -2.93 15.95
CA PRO A 23 -43.25 -1.75 15.98
C PRO A 23 -43.08 -0.91 14.72
N MET A 24 -44.24 -0.63 14.11
CA MET A 24 -44.46 0.44 13.15
C MET A 24 -44.23 1.81 13.80
N VAL A 25 -43.53 2.70 13.12
CA VAL A 25 -43.70 4.16 13.28
C VAL A 25 -43.89 4.77 11.89
N THR A 26 -45.16 5.04 11.63
CA THR A 26 -45.80 6.05 10.78
C THR A 26 -44.93 6.97 9.93
N THR A 27 -45.19 6.88 8.62
CA THR A 27 -45.08 7.92 7.60
C THR A 27 -45.86 9.19 7.98
N ASN A 28 -45.29 10.37 7.74
CA ASN A 28 -46.06 11.60 7.55
C ASN A 28 -45.52 12.36 6.33
N THR A 29 -46.30 12.31 5.26
CA THR A 29 -46.19 13.17 4.07
C THR A 29 -47.24 14.27 4.21
N GLN A 30 -46.81 15.53 4.20
CA GLN A 30 -47.65 16.69 3.89
C GLN A 30 -46.78 17.79 3.25
N THR A 31 -47.13 18.16 2.02
CA THR A 31 -46.87 19.44 1.33
C THR A 31 -48.26 19.93 0.84
N PRO A 32 -48.47 21.15 0.25
CA PRO A 32 -47.54 22.24 -0.11
C PRO A 32 -48.08 23.69 0.14
N ASN A 33 -47.27 24.68 -0.30
CA ASN A 33 -47.57 26.09 -0.67
C ASN A 33 -47.46 27.19 0.40
N ASP A 34 -46.47 28.09 0.28
CA ASP A 34 -46.62 29.42 -0.36
C ASP A 34 -45.27 30.19 -0.39
N VAL A 35 -45.11 31.08 -1.39
CA VAL A 35 -43.90 31.84 -1.78
C VAL A 35 -44.02 33.31 -1.25
N PRO A 36 -43.06 34.23 -1.52
CA PRO A 36 -41.95 34.67 -0.67
C PRO A 36 -42.18 36.06 -0.03
N THR A 37 -41.34 36.45 0.93
CA THR A 37 -41.19 37.88 1.29
C THR A 37 -39.73 38.22 1.55
N GLU A 38 -39.22 39.17 0.76
CA GLU A 38 -37.93 39.83 0.93
C GLU A 38 -37.88 40.64 2.22
N VAL A 39 -36.75 40.59 2.94
CA VAL A 39 -36.24 41.75 3.68
C VAL A 39 -34.71 41.70 3.80
N ASP A 40 -34.12 42.58 2.99
CA ASP A 40 -33.01 43.53 3.20
C ASP A 40 -31.99 43.37 4.36
N TYR A 41 -30.80 43.83 3.98
CA TYR A 41 -29.43 43.72 4.48
C TYR A 41 -29.16 44.10 5.94
N GLY A 42 -28.41 43.23 6.64
CA GLY A 42 -27.74 43.52 7.90
C GLY A 42 -26.29 43.02 7.90
N ARG A 43 -25.35 43.95 7.70
CA ARG A 43 -23.88 43.84 7.81
C ARG A 43 -23.42 42.92 8.95
N SER A 44 -22.79 41.78 8.63
CA SER A 44 -21.99 40.99 9.58
C SER A 44 -20.51 41.05 9.19
N ALA A 45 -19.68 41.40 10.17
CA ALA A 45 -18.23 41.59 10.09
C ALA A 45 -17.50 40.38 9.47
N PRO A 46 -16.30 40.59 8.88
CA PRO A 46 -15.53 39.49 8.34
C PRO A 46 -15.13 38.56 9.48
N VAL A 47 -15.58 37.31 9.39
CA VAL A 47 -15.10 36.22 10.24
C VAL A 47 -13.66 35.96 9.80
N ASP A 48 -12.71 36.25 10.69
CA ASP A 48 -11.32 35.83 10.58
C ASP A 48 -11.31 34.29 10.52
N VAL A 49 -11.21 33.74 9.30
CA VAL A 49 -10.93 32.32 9.09
C VAL A 49 -9.44 32.14 9.32
N THR A 50 -9.06 31.95 10.58
CA THR A 50 -7.75 31.40 10.95
C THR A 50 -7.91 29.89 11.10
N VAL A 51 -7.82 29.19 9.98
CA VAL A 51 -7.58 27.74 9.97
C VAL A 51 -6.59 27.45 8.85
N GLU A 52 -5.31 27.71 9.10
CA GLU A 52 -4.25 26.94 8.46
C GLU A 52 -3.97 25.75 9.37
N GLU A 53 -4.84 24.73 9.30
CA GLU A 53 -4.41 23.38 9.62
C GLU A 53 -3.32 23.04 8.61
N ASN A 54 -2.07 22.97 9.07
CA ASN A 54 -1.01 22.31 8.35
C ASN A 54 -1.40 20.84 8.20
N GLU A 55 -2.24 20.50 7.22
CA GLU A 55 -2.44 19.12 6.80
C GLU A 55 -1.10 18.62 6.28
N GLU A 56 -0.34 17.96 7.17
CA GLU A 56 0.84 17.20 6.77
C GLU A 56 0.42 16.26 5.64
N LEU A 57 1.00 16.48 4.46
CA LEU A 57 0.79 15.61 3.31
C LEU A 57 1.03 14.15 3.75
N PRO A 58 0.12 13.22 3.43
CA PRO A 58 0.19 11.87 3.94
C PRO A 58 1.48 11.19 3.48
N ASP A 59 2.32 10.82 4.44
CA ASP A 59 3.56 10.08 4.19
C ASP A 59 3.20 8.61 3.85
N PRO A 60 3.60 8.08 2.67
CA PRO A 60 3.30 6.71 2.26
C PRO A 60 3.61 5.66 3.32
N LYS A 61 4.68 5.86 4.10
CA LYS A 61 5.12 4.88 5.10
C LYS A 61 4.12 4.70 6.24
N ASN A 62 3.28 5.71 6.51
CA ASN A 62 2.26 5.69 7.55
C ASN A 62 0.88 5.34 7.02
N MET A 63 0.76 5.02 5.73
CA MET A 63 -0.49 4.60 5.12
C MET A 63 -0.63 3.07 5.16
N PRO A 64 -1.71 2.52 5.76
CA PRO A 64 -1.95 1.08 5.73
C PRO A 64 -2.12 0.54 4.31
N GLU A 65 -2.58 1.37 3.37
CA GLU A 65 -2.71 1.02 1.96
C GLU A 65 -1.35 0.72 1.31
N THR A 66 -0.30 1.46 1.67
CA THR A 66 1.07 1.18 1.21
C THR A 66 1.54 -0.17 1.75
N ALA A 67 1.30 -0.45 3.04
CA ALA A 67 1.63 -1.72 3.66
C ALA A 67 0.90 -2.89 2.99
N PHE A 68 -0.37 -2.70 2.63
CA PHE A 68 -1.17 -3.68 1.89
C PHE A 68 -0.57 -4.01 0.52
N VAL A 69 -0.15 -2.98 -0.23
CA VAL A 69 0.52 -3.16 -1.53
C VAL A 69 1.84 -3.92 -1.37
N ILE A 70 2.65 -3.59 -0.37
CA ILE A 70 3.92 -4.28 -0.08
C ILE A 70 3.66 -5.74 0.28
N ALA A 71 2.72 -6.02 1.19
CA ALA A 71 2.37 -7.37 1.61
C ALA A 71 1.94 -8.23 0.41
N PHE A 72 1.14 -7.67 -0.51
CA PHE A 72 0.76 -8.34 -1.75
C PHE A 72 1.97 -8.67 -2.62
N CYS A 73 2.90 -7.72 -2.79
CA CYS A 73 4.09 -7.93 -3.60
C CYS A 73 4.98 -9.03 -3.05
N VAL A 74 5.14 -9.10 -1.73
CA VAL A 74 5.91 -10.15 -1.04
C VAL A 74 5.21 -11.50 -1.19
N LYS A 75 3.92 -11.59 -0.84
CA LYS A 75 3.17 -12.86 -0.82
C LYS A 75 3.03 -13.48 -2.21
N PHE A 76 2.83 -12.66 -3.24
CA PHE A 76 2.63 -13.10 -4.62
C PHE A 76 3.84 -12.79 -5.52
N ASN A 77 5.05 -12.74 -4.95
CA ASN A 77 6.28 -12.51 -5.70
C ASN A 77 6.50 -13.55 -6.82
N GLU A 78 6.02 -14.79 -6.67
CA GLU A 78 6.07 -15.77 -7.76
C GLU A 78 5.34 -15.29 -9.03
N ALA A 79 4.19 -14.61 -8.85
CA ALA A 79 3.45 -14.06 -9.96
C ALA A 79 4.11 -12.81 -10.55
N LEU A 80 4.63 -11.93 -9.69
CA LEU A 80 5.10 -10.59 -10.05
C LEU A 80 6.58 -10.55 -10.46
N LYS A 81 7.42 -11.38 -9.82
CA LYS A 81 8.88 -11.41 -9.95
C LYS A 81 9.48 -10.01 -9.76
N ILE A 82 9.10 -9.38 -8.66
CA ILE A 82 9.51 -8.02 -8.30
C ILE A 82 10.00 -8.02 -6.85
N SER A 83 11.15 -7.41 -6.63
CA SER A 83 11.70 -7.19 -5.30
C SER A 83 12.14 -5.74 -5.22
N PHE A 84 11.77 -5.09 -4.12
CA PHE A 84 12.10 -3.72 -3.78
C PHE A 84 11.97 -3.58 -2.26
N TRP A 85 12.74 -2.70 -1.64
CA TRP A 85 12.51 -2.41 -0.23
C TRP A 85 11.37 -1.40 -0.07
N PRO A 86 10.65 -1.39 1.06
CA PRO A 86 9.60 -0.43 1.33
C PRO A 86 10.02 1.04 1.07
N GLU A 87 11.25 1.41 1.44
CA GLU A 87 11.81 2.75 1.24
C GLU A 87 11.93 3.12 -0.24
N ASP A 88 12.22 2.14 -1.10
CA ASP A 88 12.32 2.35 -2.54
C ASP A 88 10.94 2.69 -3.13
N LEU A 89 9.89 2.06 -2.60
CA LEU A 89 8.51 2.35 -3.01
C LEU A 89 8.07 3.74 -2.52
N ASP A 90 8.36 4.10 -1.26
CA ASP A 90 8.00 5.44 -0.75
C ASP A 90 8.65 6.54 -1.60
N ALA A 91 9.96 6.42 -1.86
CA ALA A 91 10.69 7.37 -2.68
C ALA A 91 10.12 7.45 -4.11
N ALA A 92 9.69 6.31 -4.67
CA ALA A 92 9.10 6.26 -5.99
C ALA A 92 7.68 6.87 -6.05
N LEU A 93 6.89 6.74 -4.98
CA LEU A 93 5.56 7.36 -4.85
C LEU A 93 5.64 8.88 -4.68
N CYS A 94 6.62 9.34 -3.91
CA CYS A 94 6.88 10.77 -3.71
C CYS A 94 7.50 11.45 -4.95
N SER A 95 8.02 10.69 -5.90
CA SER A 95 8.61 11.25 -7.12
C SER A 95 7.54 11.80 -8.08
N THR A 96 7.82 12.98 -8.62
CA THR A 96 7.07 13.63 -9.72
C THR A 96 7.64 13.30 -11.10
N GLU A 97 8.81 12.65 -11.15
CA GLU A 97 9.45 12.21 -12.37
C GLU A 97 9.15 10.74 -12.66
N GLU A 98 9.41 10.31 -13.90
CA GLU A 98 9.21 8.92 -14.27
C GLU A 98 10.10 7.98 -13.46
N ASN A 99 9.46 7.06 -12.73
CA ASN A 99 10.16 6.12 -11.88
C ASN A 99 10.05 4.68 -12.42
N PRO A 100 11.17 3.99 -12.70
CA PRO A 100 11.16 2.62 -13.20
C PRO A 100 10.44 1.60 -12.31
N LEU A 101 10.42 1.81 -10.99
CA LEU A 101 9.74 0.92 -10.03
C LEU A 101 8.22 1.03 -10.19
N ILE A 102 7.67 2.25 -10.22
CA ILE A 102 6.23 2.50 -10.41
C ILE A 102 5.77 2.02 -11.78
N GLU A 103 6.55 2.29 -12.83
CA GLU A 103 6.28 1.81 -14.19
C GLU A 103 6.20 0.27 -14.19
N LYS A 104 7.21 -0.40 -13.63
CA LYS A 104 7.27 -1.87 -13.59
C LYS A 104 6.12 -2.46 -12.78
N LEU A 105 5.82 -1.88 -11.61
CA LEU A 105 4.77 -2.37 -10.71
C LEU A 105 3.39 -2.28 -11.37
N ASN A 106 3.03 -1.11 -11.91
CA ASN A 106 1.76 -0.92 -12.60
C ASN A 106 1.62 -1.85 -13.81
N ARG A 107 2.67 -2.02 -14.62
CA ARG A 107 2.64 -2.94 -15.78
C ARG A 107 2.43 -4.39 -15.36
N LEU A 108 3.00 -4.82 -14.24
CA LEU A 108 2.79 -6.17 -13.69
C LEU A 108 1.36 -6.34 -13.16
N PHE A 109 0.84 -5.34 -12.45
CA PHE A 109 -0.53 -5.35 -11.95
C PHE A 109 -1.54 -5.38 -13.10
N LEU A 110 -1.37 -4.53 -14.12
CA LEU A 110 -2.21 -4.52 -15.31
C LEU A 110 -2.15 -5.86 -16.05
N ARG A 111 -0.97 -6.47 -16.21
CA ARG A 111 -0.84 -7.80 -16.83
C ARG A 111 -1.71 -8.84 -16.10
N ASN A 112 -1.59 -8.90 -14.78
CA ASN A 112 -2.33 -9.85 -13.96
C ASN A 112 -3.85 -9.58 -13.97
N LEU A 113 -4.23 -8.31 -13.94
CA LEU A 113 -5.62 -7.87 -13.91
C LEU A 113 -6.33 -8.12 -15.24
N LEU A 114 -5.64 -7.88 -16.35
CA LEU A 114 -6.11 -8.14 -17.71
C LEU A 114 -5.98 -9.62 -18.12
N ASN A 115 -5.46 -10.48 -17.24
CA ASN A 115 -5.23 -11.91 -17.49
C ASN A 115 -4.47 -12.18 -18.80
N THR A 116 -3.48 -11.35 -19.12
CA THR A 116 -2.64 -11.48 -20.32
C THR A 116 -1.26 -12.00 -19.97
N GLU A 117 -0.62 -12.71 -20.89
CA GLU A 117 0.78 -13.15 -20.70
C GLU A 117 1.78 -12.01 -20.93
N ARG A 118 1.43 -11.06 -21.82
CA ARG A 118 2.34 -10.00 -22.24
C ARG A 118 2.24 -8.80 -21.30
N LEU A 119 3.39 -8.24 -20.95
CA LEU A 119 3.43 -6.95 -20.24
C LEU A 119 2.95 -5.84 -21.17
N VAL A 120 2.18 -4.91 -20.61
CA VAL A 120 1.82 -3.66 -21.29
C VAL A 120 3.09 -2.91 -21.74
N GLU A 121 3.04 -2.20 -22.85
CA GLU A 121 4.18 -1.43 -23.36
C GLU A 121 4.54 -0.25 -22.43
N LYS A 122 5.83 0.10 -22.38
CA LYS A 122 6.36 1.14 -21.48
C LYS A 122 5.78 2.54 -21.72
N ASN A 123 5.44 2.86 -22.95
CA ASN A 123 4.89 4.17 -23.33
C ASN A 123 3.35 4.23 -23.25
N LYS A 124 2.67 3.10 -22.95
CA LYS A 124 1.20 3.01 -22.98
C LYS A 124 0.59 2.65 -21.63
N TRP A 125 1.39 2.27 -20.63
CA TRP A 125 0.85 1.72 -19.38
C TRP A 125 -0.06 2.70 -18.64
N MET A 126 0.22 4.01 -18.69
CA MET A 126 -0.63 5.01 -18.02
C MET A 126 -1.98 5.17 -18.71
N THR A 127 -2.00 5.23 -20.05
CA THR A 127 -3.25 5.26 -20.82
C THR A 127 -4.06 3.99 -20.59
N VAL A 128 -3.41 2.82 -20.57
CA VAL A 128 -4.07 1.54 -20.27
C VAL A 128 -4.62 1.53 -18.84
N LEU A 129 -3.85 2.02 -17.86
CA LEU A 129 -4.29 2.16 -16.47
C LEU A 129 -5.53 3.04 -16.37
N SER A 130 -5.49 4.21 -16.99
CA SER A 130 -6.62 5.15 -17.03
C SER A 130 -7.87 4.51 -17.62
N ASN A 131 -7.74 3.81 -18.75
CA ASN A 131 -8.87 3.10 -19.37
C ASN A 131 -9.41 1.97 -18.48
N VAL A 132 -8.55 1.25 -17.77
CA VAL A 132 -8.97 0.21 -16.81
C VAL A 132 -9.76 0.83 -15.67
N ILE A 133 -9.29 1.93 -15.07
CA ILE A 133 -10.00 2.62 -13.98
C ILE A 133 -11.37 3.12 -14.47
N SER A 134 -11.41 3.80 -15.62
CA SER A 134 -12.67 4.29 -16.20
C SER A 134 -13.67 3.15 -16.44
N LYS A 135 -13.22 2.02 -17.02
CA LYS A 135 -14.09 0.87 -17.26
C LYS A 135 -14.62 0.23 -15.96
N ARG A 136 -13.80 0.18 -14.90
CA ARG A 136 -14.22 -0.34 -13.59
C ARG A 136 -15.28 0.57 -12.96
N LEU A 137 -15.07 1.88 -13.03
CA LEU A 137 -16.05 2.88 -12.57
C LEU A 137 -17.38 2.78 -13.35
N GLU A 138 -17.34 2.63 -14.67
CA GLU A 138 -18.55 2.43 -15.50
C GLU A 138 -19.34 1.16 -15.12
N ASN A 139 -18.64 0.13 -14.63
CA ASN A 139 -19.26 -1.10 -14.13
C ASN A 139 -19.71 -0.99 -12.66
N ASN A 140 -19.60 0.18 -12.04
CA ASN A 140 -19.88 0.42 -10.61
C ASN A 140 -19.06 -0.47 -9.67
N GLU A 141 -17.81 -0.77 -10.04
CA GLU A 141 -16.91 -1.46 -9.13
C GLU A 141 -16.30 -0.50 -8.11
N ASP A 142 -16.07 -1.00 -6.90
CA ASP A 142 -15.51 -0.20 -5.81
C ASP A 142 -14.17 0.45 -6.19
N PHE A 143 -14.13 1.76 -6.07
CA PHE A 143 -12.96 2.60 -6.22
C PHE A 143 -13.02 3.72 -5.16
N TYR A 144 -11.88 4.27 -4.76
CA TYR A 144 -11.84 5.24 -3.66
C TYR A 144 -12.39 6.63 -4.01
N LEU A 145 -12.68 6.88 -5.30
CA LEU A 145 -13.29 8.09 -5.82
C LEU A 145 -14.43 7.72 -6.78
N ASP A 146 -15.39 8.63 -6.95
CA ASP A 146 -16.46 8.44 -7.93
C ASP A 146 -16.03 8.79 -9.38
N TYR A 147 -14.76 9.13 -9.57
CA TYR A 147 -14.20 9.53 -10.86
C TYR A 147 -12.77 9.00 -11.06
N ASN A 148 -12.32 8.96 -12.31
CA ASN A 148 -10.95 8.58 -12.64
C ASN A 148 -9.99 9.77 -12.46
N PRO A 149 -9.08 9.75 -11.48
CA PRO A 149 -8.16 10.87 -11.22
C PRO A 149 -7.15 11.10 -12.34
N LEU A 150 -6.77 10.07 -13.11
CA LEU A 150 -5.80 10.20 -14.20
C LEU A 150 -6.33 11.09 -15.34
N LYS A 151 -7.65 11.13 -15.55
CA LYS A 151 -8.25 11.99 -16.57
C LYS A 151 -8.14 13.48 -16.25
N ARG A 152 -7.89 13.84 -14.99
CA ARG A 152 -7.68 15.25 -14.59
C ARG A 152 -6.24 15.73 -14.83
N VAL A 153 -5.33 14.82 -15.11
CA VAL A 153 -3.89 15.10 -15.28
C VAL A 153 -3.37 14.54 -16.61
N ASP A 154 -4.21 14.51 -17.65
CA ASP A 154 -3.87 14.04 -19.00
C ASP A 154 -3.22 12.64 -19.03
N ASP A 155 -3.76 11.72 -18.22
CA ASP A 155 -3.24 10.37 -18.00
C ASP A 155 -1.79 10.32 -17.45
N ASN A 156 -1.23 11.42 -16.95
CA ASN A 156 0.09 11.44 -16.33
C ASN A 156 0.03 11.01 -14.85
N TYR A 157 0.37 9.75 -14.58
CA TYR A 157 0.39 9.19 -13.23
C TYR A 157 1.32 9.97 -12.26
N TYR A 158 2.44 10.49 -12.74
CA TYR A 158 3.43 11.13 -11.86
C TYR A 158 2.99 12.52 -11.37
N ALA A 159 2.04 13.14 -12.07
CA ALA A 159 1.41 14.40 -11.67
C ALA A 159 0.36 14.25 -10.56
N LEU A 160 -0.03 13.02 -10.21
CA LEU A 160 -0.98 12.77 -9.12
C LEU A 160 -0.37 13.04 -7.75
N SER A 161 -1.25 13.30 -6.77
CA SER A 161 -0.86 13.37 -5.36
C SER A 161 -0.33 12.02 -4.87
N VAL A 162 0.50 12.03 -3.84
CA VAL A 162 1.03 10.81 -3.23
C VAL A 162 -0.08 9.89 -2.74
N ARG A 163 -1.12 10.47 -2.13
CA ARG A 163 -2.32 9.74 -1.69
C ARG A 163 -2.99 9.03 -2.86
N ASP A 164 -3.26 9.72 -3.96
CA ASP A 164 -3.91 9.14 -5.13
C ASP A 164 -3.09 7.99 -5.73
N LYS A 165 -1.76 8.17 -5.83
CA LYS A 165 -0.85 7.11 -6.28
C LYS A 165 -0.98 5.85 -5.41
N VAL A 166 -0.98 6.01 -4.08
CA VAL A 166 -1.13 4.88 -3.14
C VAL A 166 -2.50 4.22 -3.27
N MET A 167 -3.58 5.01 -3.29
CA MET A 167 -4.95 4.49 -3.38
C MET A 167 -5.19 3.73 -4.69
N ILE A 168 -4.66 4.23 -5.82
CA ILE A 168 -4.73 3.52 -7.10
C ILE A 168 -4.04 2.16 -7.00
N LEU A 169 -2.82 2.09 -6.44
CA LEU A 169 -2.11 0.83 -6.27
C LEU A 169 -2.88 -0.14 -5.37
N GLN A 170 -3.46 0.35 -4.27
CA GLN A 170 -4.30 -0.45 -3.37
C GLN A 170 -5.53 -1.01 -4.10
N CYS A 171 -6.25 -0.20 -4.87
CA CYS A 171 -7.39 -0.64 -5.67
C CYS A 171 -6.99 -1.72 -6.70
N LEU A 172 -5.86 -1.52 -7.38
CA LEU A 172 -5.33 -2.52 -8.32
C LEU A 172 -5.00 -3.85 -7.64
N VAL A 173 -4.49 -3.83 -6.41
CA VAL A 173 -4.25 -5.05 -5.62
C VAL A 173 -5.57 -5.72 -5.25
N SER A 174 -6.54 -4.96 -4.74
CA SER A 174 -7.88 -5.47 -4.38
C SER A 174 -8.57 -6.13 -5.58
N TRP A 175 -8.57 -5.49 -6.75
CA TRP A 175 -9.13 -6.09 -7.96
C TRP A 175 -8.37 -7.33 -8.42
N GLN A 176 -7.03 -7.37 -8.28
CA GLN A 176 -6.26 -8.57 -8.61
C GLN A 176 -6.62 -9.77 -7.72
N LEU A 177 -6.84 -9.56 -6.42
CA LEU A 177 -7.28 -10.61 -5.50
C LEU A 177 -8.65 -11.19 -5.92
N ILE A 178 -9.54 -10.33 -6.45
CA ILE A 178 -10.89 -10.71 -6.86
C ILE A 178 -10.98 -11.28 -8.28
N SER A 179 -10.17 -10.81 -9.24
CA SER A 179 -10.38 -11.12 -10.66
C SER A 179 -9.19 -11.75 -11.39
N SER A 180 -7.99 -11.76 -10.81
CA SER A 180 -6.83 -12.33 -11.49
C SER A 180 -6.81 -13.86 -11.37
N SER A 181 -6.88 -14.54 -12.51
CA SER A 181 -6.85 -16.00 -12.60
C SER A 181 -5.56 -16.59 -12.00
N LYS A 182 -4.43 -15.95 -12.27
CA LYS A 182 -3.11 -16.36 -11.76
C LYS A 182 -3.03 -16.25 -10.24
N ILE A 183 -3.49 -15.13 -9.68
CA ILE A 183 -3.48 -14.90 -8.22
C ILE A 183 -4.45 -15.85 -7.53
N LYS A 184 -5.66 -16.06 -8.08
CA LYS A 184 -6.60 -17.07 -7.56
C LYS A 184 -6.02 -18.48 -7.57
N GLY A 185 -5.28 -18.84 -8.62
CA GLY A 185 -4.57 -20.11 -8.69
C GLY A 185 -3.57 -20.29 -7.53
N LEU A 186 -2.75 -19.27 -7.28
CA LEU A 186 -1.80 -19.27 -6.17
C LEU A 186 -2.51 -19.32 -4.80
N ILE A 187 -3.59 -18.56 -4.61
CA ILE A 187 -4.37 -18.60 -3.37
C ILE A 187 -4.90 -20.01 -3.12
N LYS A 188 -5.51 -20.66 -4.12
CA LYS A 188 -6.03 -22.03 -4.00
C LYS A 188 -4.94 -23.04 -3.67
N GLN A 189 -3.75 -22.88 -4.24
CA GLN A 189 -2.60 -23.73 -3.95
C GLN A 189 -2.09 -23.55 -2.52
N GLN A 190 -2.02 -22.30 -2.04
CA GLN A 190 -1.57 -21.99 -0.68
C GLN A 190 -2.55 -22.47 0.41
N HIS A 191 -3.84 -22.57 0.09
CA HIS A 191 -4.91 -22.92 1.03
C HIS A 191 -5.56 -24.26 0.68
N LEU A 192 -4.77 -25.20 0.16
CA LEU A 192 -5.28 -26.50 -0.25
C LEU A 192 -5.89 -27.23 0.95
N GLY A 193 -7.18 -27.56 0.84
CA GLY A 193 -7.93 -28.26 1.90
C GLY A 193 -8.71 -27.35 2.86
N LEU A 194 -8.68 -26.03 2.67
CA LEU A 194 -9.56 -25.09 3.37
C LEU A 194 -10.81 -24.77 2.54
N ASN A 195 -11.90 -24.44 3.21
CA ASN A 195 -13.12 -23.96 2.56
C ASN A 195 -12.92 -22.51 2.09
N GLU A 196 -13.63 -22.09 1.03
CA GLU A 196 -13.47 -20.76 0.42
C GLU A 196 -13.71 -19.62 1.43
N ASP A 197 -14.63 -19.81 2.37
CA ASP A 197 -14.98 -18.83 3.41
C ASP A 197 -13.88 -18.66 4.49
N GLU A 198 -12.99 -19.64 4.64
CA GLU A 198 -11.88 -19.62 5.60
C GLU A 198 -10.60 -19.01 4.99
N ILE A 199 -10.57 -18.86 3.66
CA ILE A 199 -9.39 -18.37 2.95
C ILE A 199 -9.26 -16.87 3.21
N LYS A 200 -8.11 -16.48 3.77
CA LYS A 200 -7.69 -15.09 3.88
C LYS A 200 -6.54 -14.83 2.89
N PRO A 201 -6.83 -14.33 1.68
CA PRO A 201 -5.85 -14.26 0.59
C PRO A 201 -4.57 -13.50 0.95
N LEU A 202 -4.69 -12.45 1.76
CA LEU A 202 -3.59 -11.59 2.18
C LEU A 202 -3.50 -11.45 3.70
N GLU A 203 -3.62 -12.56 4.43
CA GLU A 203 -3.28 -12.54 5.86
C GLU A 203 -1.77 -12.34 6.05
N VAL A 204 -1.43 -11.41 6.93
CA VAL A 204 -0.06 -11.09 7.38
C VAL A 204 0.04 -11.49 8.85
N GLU A 205 1.08 -12.26 9.19
CA GLU A 205 1.31 -12.67 10.57
C GLU A 205 1.68 -11.48 11.46
N VAL A 206 1.03 -11.39 12.62
CA VAL A 206 1.36 -10.42 13.65
C VAL A 206 2.70 -10.81 14.27
N LEU A 207 3.67 -9.91 14.22
CA LEU A 207 4.99 -10.14 14.81
C LEU A 207 4.86 -10.30 16.33
N GLY A 208 4.07 -9.44 16.97
CA GLY A 208 3.73 -9.53 18.39
C GLY A 208 2.88 -8.35 18.85
N GLU A 209 2.61 -8.31 20.14
CA GLU A 209 1.84 -7.26 20.81
C GLU A 209 2.66 -6.66 21.95
N ASP A 210 2.45 -5.39 22.24
CA ASP A 210 2.99 -4.75 23.44
C ASP A 210 2.04 -4.83 24.65
N ALA A 211 2.45 -4.29 25.80
CA ALA A 211 1.62 -4.25 26.99
C ALA A 211 0.38 -3.34 26.84
N LYS A 212 0.41 -2.41 25.86
CA LYS A 212 -0.69 -1.50 25.52
C LYS A 212 -1.64 -2.10 24.47
N LYS A 213 -1.45 -3.37 24.09
CA LYS A 213 -2.21 -4.08 23.05
C LYS A 213 -2.03 -3.51 21.65
N SER A 214 -0.97 -2.74 21.41
CA SER A 214 -0.58 -2.35 20.06
C SER A 214 -0.04 -3.58 19.33
N LYS A 215 -0.46 -3.78 18.07
CA LYS A 215 -0.01 -4.89 17.25
C LYS A 215 1.12 -4.46 16.34
N TYR A 216 2.13 -5.32 16.22
CA TYR A 216 3.30 -5.08 15.39
C TYR A 216 3.31 -6.02 14.21
N TYR A 217 3.63 -5.49 13.03
CA TYR A 217 3.64 -6.26 11.78
C TYR A 217 4.99 -6.15 11.09
N TYR A 218 5.49 -7.29 10.62
CA TYR A 218 6.65 -7.36 9.75
C TYR A 218 6.24 -8.04 8.44
N LEU A 219 6.39 -7.33 7.32
CA LEU A 219 5.91 -7.81 6.01
C LEU A 219 6.91 -8.74 5.29
N GLY A 220 8.03 -9.10 5.92
CA GLY A 220 9.02 -10.01 5.33
C GLY A 220 10.03 -9.34 4.39
N ILE A 221 10.02 -8.01 4.25
CA ILE A 221 10.96 -7.28 3.39
C ILE A 221 11.40 -5.94 4.00
N GLY A 222 12.70 -5.64 3.86
CA GLY A 222 13.32 -4.46 4.44
C GLY A 222 13.30 -4.44 5.97
N ALA A 223 13.66 -3.30 6.56
CA ALA A 223 13.70 -3.13 8.02
C ALA A 223 12.42 -2.53 8.61
N ARG A 224 11.34 -2.52 7.83
CA ARG A 224 10.09 -1.85 8.21
C ARG A 224 9.22 -2.69 9.11
N ILE A 225 8.96 -2.17 10.31
CA ILE A 225 7.94 -2.67 11.22
C ILE A 225 6.82 -1.63 11.30
N TYR A 226 5.59 -2.10 11.20
CA TYR A 226 4.40 -1.29 11.40
C TYR A 226 3.82 -1.52 12.78
N ARG A 227 3.20 -0.48 13.35
CA ARG A 227 2.43 -0.54 14.58
C ARG A 227 0.99 -0.11 14.31
N GLU A 228 0.06 -0.92 14.76
CA GLU A 228 -1.36 -0.61 14.84
C GLU A 228 -1.72 -0.35 16.30
N THR A 229 -2.22 0.84 16.60
CA THR A 229 -2.66 1.25 17.94
C THR A 229 -4.12 1.66 17.90
N LEU A 230 -4.93 1.14 18.82
CA LEU A 230 -6.30 1.61 19.00
C LEU A 230 -6.27 2.87 19.88
N ILE A 231 -6.77 3.97 19.34
CA ILE A 231 -6.82 5.28 20.01
C ILE A 231 -8.28 5.70 20.12
N PRO A 232 -8.74 6.22 21.27
CA PRO A 232 -10.07 6.78 21.37
C PRO A 232 -10.30 7.91 20.36
N ASP A 233 -11.48 7.94 19.74
CA ASP A 233 -11.86 9.05 18.86
C ASP A 233 -12.05 10.34 19.68
N LEU A 234 -11.46 11.42 19.20
CA LEU A 234 -11.57 12.76 19.79
C LEU A 234 -13.03 13.25 19.84
N LYS A 235 -13.85 12.87 18.85
CA LYS A 235 -15.26 13.31 18.75
C LYS A 235 -16.21 12.41 19.51
N ASN A 236 -15.87 11.15 19.69
CA ASN A 236 -16.66 10.19 20.43
C ASN A 236 -15.75 9.21 21.20
N PRO A 237 -15.48 9.44 22.49
CA PRO A 237 -14.58 8.59 23.28
C PRO A 237 -15.01 7.11 23.38
N SER A 238 -16.24 6.79 22.97
CA SER A 238 -16.75 5.41 22.91
C SER A 238 -16.37 4.68 21.62
N SER A 239 -15.94 5.40 20.56
CA SER A 239 -15.37 4.81 19.35
C SER A 239 -13.84 4.78 19.43
N MET A 240 -13.25 3.72 18.89
CA MET A 240 -11.80 3.57 18.75
C MET A 240 -11.43 3.76 17.28
N ASN A 241 -10.44 4.60 17.02
CA ASN A 241 -9.79 4.76 15.74
C ASN A 241 -8.50 3.96 15.70
N ILE A 242 -8.15 3.47 14.51
CA ILE A 242 -6.87 2.78 14.29
C ILE A 242 -5.84 3.83 13.88
N LYS A 243 -4.77 3.94 14.66
CA LYS A 243 -3.54 4.63 14.25
C LYS A 243 -2.56 3.61 13.69
N TRP A 244 -2.21 3.79 12.43
CA TRP A 244 -1.19 3.01 11.74
C TRP A 244 0.06 3.85 11.54
N GLU A 245 1.24 3.33 11.90
CA GLU A 245 2.50 4.05 11.70
C GLU A 245 3.68 3.09 11.43
N ALA A 246 4.65 3.55 10.63
CA ALA A 246 5.93 2.86 10.50
C ALA A 246 6.83 3.22 11.68
N VAL A 247 7.20 2.22 12.46
CA VAL A 247 8.06 2.36 13.65
C VAL A 247 9.54 2.42 13.26
N SER A 248 9.91 1.71 12.20
CA SER A 248 11.27 1.65 11.68
C SER A 248 11.28 1.72 10.16
N THR A 249 12.32 2.34 9.60
CA THR A 249 12.58 2.34 8.15
C THR A 249 13.97 1.81 7.85
N THR A 250 14.94 2.05 8.73
CA THR A 250 16.29 1.47 8.63
C THR A 250 16.56 0.43 9.72
N ILE A 251 17.59 -0.40 9.51
CA ILE A 251 18.09 -1.31 10.56
C ILE A 251 18.55 -0.51 11.78
N HIS A 252 19.11 0.68 11.59
CA HIS A 252 19.52 1.53 12.69
C HIS A 252 18.32 1.98 13.52
N ASP A 253 17.23 2.41 12.88
CA ASP A 253 16.00 2.78 13.58
C ASP A 253 15.42 1.59 14.33
N LEU A 254 15.45 0.40 13.72
CA LEU A 254 14.98 -0.83 14.36
C LEU A 254 15.80 -1.19 15.60
N LYS A 255 17.13 -1.07 15.54
CA LYS A 255 18.00 -1.27 16.71
C LYS A 255 17.71 -0.25 17.80
N LYS A 256 17.59 1.02 17.43
CA LYS A 256 17.25 2.11 18.35
C LYS A 256 15.88 1.90 19.02
N PHE A 257 14.90 1.41 18.27
CA PHE A 257 13.58 1.07 18.77
C PHE A 257 13.63 -0.02 19.85
N VAL A 258 14.42 -1.07 19.61
CA VAL A 258 14.62 -2.19 20.55
C VAL A 258 15.44 -1.79 21.78
N GLU A 259 16.40 -0.88 21.63
CA GLU A 259 17.20 -0.33 22.74
C GLU A 259 16.37 0.62 23.63
N ASN A 260 15.34 1.25 23.08
CA ASN A 260 14.48 2.16 23.80
C ASN A 260 13.47 1.42 24.69
N ARG A 261 13.78 1.32 25.98
CA ARG A 261 12.92 0.70 27.00
C ARG A 261 11.55 1.36 27.17
N ASN A 262 11.36 2.60 26.71
CA ASN A 262 10.03 3.20 26.74
C ASN A 262 9.11 2.57 25.68
N GLU A 263 9.66 2.21 24.53
CA GLU A 263 8.92 1.58 23.42
C GLU A 263 8.72 0.09 23.68
N ILE A 264 9.80 -0.67 23.87
CA ILE A 264 9.74 -2.11 24.15
C ILE A 264 10.59 -2.43 25.38
N ASP A 265 9.94 -2.99 26.40
CA ASP A 265 10.61 -3.48 27.59
C ASP A 265 10.34 -4.98 27.81
N PRO A 266 11.33 -5.86 27.59
CA PRO A 266 11.16 -7.30 27.79
C PRO A 266 10.84 -7.68 29.24
N SER A 267 11.05 -6.78 30.21
CA SER A 267 10.68 -7.02 31.61
C SER A 267 9.25 -6.60 31.96
N ARG A 268 8.59 -5.79 31.10
CA ARG A 268 7.27 -5.21 31.38
C ARG A 268 6.13 -6.22 31.21
N SER A 269 6.23 -7.10 30.21
CA SER A 269 5.25 -8.17 29.99
C SER A 269 5.83 -9.32 29.17
N GLU A 270 5.25 -10.51 29.29
CA GLU A 270 5.62 -11.68 28.48
C GLU A 270 5.40 -11.42 26.97
N LYS A 271 4.36 -10.66 26.61
CA LYS A 271 4.07 -10.28 25.23
C LYS A 271 5.16 -9.39 24.64
N GLU A 272 5.58 -8.35 25.37
CA GLU A 272 6.69 -7.48 24.95
C GLU A 272 8.01 -8.26 24.88
N ASN A 273 8.25 -9.19 25.81
CA ASN A 273 9.43 -10.06 25.76
C ASN A 273 9.45 -10.95 24.52
N ALA A 274 8.31 -11.55 24.15
CA ALA A 274 8.18 -12.35 22.95
C ALA A 274 8.42 -11.52 21.68
N LEU A 275 7.84 -10.30 21.61
CA LEU A 275 8.07 -9.36 20.51
C LEU A 275 9.55 -8.98 20.42
N TYR A 276 10.18 -8.60 21.54
CA TYR A 276 11.60 -8.27 21.63
C TYR A 276 12.48 -9.42 21.12
N THR A 277 12.19 -10.65 21.59
CA THR A 277 12.95 -11.85 21.25
C THR A 277 12.84 -12.18 19.75
N LYS A 278 11.66 -12.01 19.14
CA LYS A 278 11.50 -12.18 17.68
C LYS A 278 12.28 -11.12 16.90
N ILE A 279 12.21 -9.84 17.30
CA ILE A 279 12.92 -8.77 16.59
C ILE A 279 14.44 -8.97 16.68
N VAL A 280 14.97 -9.18 17.90
CA VAL A 280 16.42 -9.31 18.15
C VAL A 280 16.97 -10.65 17.67
N GLY A 281 16.22 -11.73 17.89
CA GLY A 281 16.69 -13.08 17.62
C GLY A 281 16.52 -13.50 16.16
N GLN A 282 15.53 -12.96 15.45
CA GLN A 282 15.19 -13.42 14.09
C GLN A 282 15.29 -12.29 13.06
N VAL A 283 14.59 -11.17 13.29
CA VAL A 283 14.44 -10.12 12.27
C VAL A 283 15.76 -9.37 12.01
N ILE A 284 16.42 -8.86 13.05
CA ILE A 284 17.67 -8.09 12.89
C ILE A 284 18.78 -8.95 12.27
N PRO A 285 19.11 -10.16 12.76
CA PRO A 285 20.17 -10.98 12.20
C PRO A 285 19.92 -11.39 10.75
N TYR A 286 18.67 -11.60 10.37
CA TYR A 286 18.28 -11.87 8.98
C TYR A 286 18.49 -10.66 8.07
N LEU A 287 18.21 -9.45 8.56
CA LEU A 287 18.24 -8.23 7.76
C LEU A 287 19.64 -7.63 7.57
N GLU A 288 20.54 -7.76 8.54
CA GLU A 288 21.89 -7.21 8.46
C GLU A 288 22.66 -7.62 7.18
N PRO A 289 22.76 -8.91 6.81
CA PRO A 289 23.44 -9.30 5.58
C PRO A 289 22.75 -8.73 4.33
N LEU A 290 21.41 -8.69 4.32
CA LEU A 290 20.63 -8.18 3.20
C LEU A 290 20.80 -6.66 3.01
N ALA A 291 20.83 -5.88 4.10
CA ALA A 291 21.10 -4.45 4.03
C ALA A 291 22.52 -4.17 3.56
N MET A 292 23.52 -4.92 4.05
CA MET A 292 24.90 -4.79 3.59
C MET A 292 25.02 -5.10 2.10
N GLU A 293 24.32 -6.11 1.61
CA GLU A 293 24.28 -6.44 0.19
C GLU A 293 23.63 -5.32 -0.64
N LYS A 294 22.48 -4.79 -0.21
CA LYS A 294 21.81 -3.65 -0.86
C LYS A 294 22.72 -2.42 -0.96
N VAL A 295 23.41 -2.07 0.12
CA VAL A 295 24.37 -0.94 0.13
C VAL A 295 25.51 -1.19 -0.86
N LYS A 296 26.06 -2.42 -0.89
CA LYS A 296 27.11 -2.78 -1.85
C LYS A 296 26.61 -2.72 -3.30
N GLU A 297 25.39 -3.16 -3.57
CA GLU A 297 24.79 -3.11 -4.90
C GLU A 297 24.58 -1.66 -5.35
N GLU A 298 24.06 -0.81 -4.48
CA GLU A 298 23.87 0.61 -4.75
C GLU A 298 25.21 1.31 -5.04
N GLN A 299 26.24 1.05 -4.23
CA GLN A 299 27.60 1.56 -4.48
C GLN A 299 28.14 1.10 -5.83
N ARG A 300 27.94 -0.18 -6.20
CA ARG A 300 28.33 -0.70 -7.52
C ARG A 300 27.58 0.00 -8.64
N ARG A 301 26.29 0.31 -8.47
CA ARG A 301 25.48 1.05 -9.45
C ARG A 301 26.01 2.47 -9.64
N GLN A 302 26.23 3.20 -8.55
CA GLN A 302 26.77 4.56 -8.59
C GLN A 302 28.16 4.63 -9.23
N ILE A 303 29.05 3.68 -8.92
CA ILE A 303 30.37 3.61 -9.57
C ILE A 303 30.24 3.36 -11.08
N LYS A 304 29.33 2.48 -11.51
CA LYS A 304 29.08 2.22 -12.93
C LYS A 304 28.53 3.45 -13.64
N GLU A 305 27.60 4.18 -13.02
CA GLU A 305 27.01 5.40 -13.57
C GLU A 305 28.04 6.51 -13.70
N ARG A 306 28.81 6.79 -12.65
CA ARG A 306 29.93 7.75 -12.70
C ARG A 306 30.92 7.39 -13.81
N LYS A 307 31.29 6.11 -13.96
CA LYS A 307 32.17 5.67 -15.06
C LYS A 307 31.56 5.90 -16.44
N LYS A 308 30.24 5.72 -16.61
CA LYS A 308 29.55 6.00 -17.88
C LYS A 308 29.52 7.50 -18.17
N GLU A 309 29.27 8.31 -17.15
CA GLU A 309 29.26 9.78 -17.25
C GLU A 309 30.64 10.30 -17.62
N THR A 310 31.70 9.89 -16.92
CA THR A 310 33.09 10.26 -17.29
C THR A 310 33.45 9.85 -18.72
N ARG A 311 32.97 8.68 -19.19
CA ARG A 311 33.17 8.26 -20.58
C ARG A 311 32.42 9.14 -21.57
N ARG A 312 31.18 9.55 -21.26
CA ARG A 312 30.40 10.49 -22.08
C ARG A 312 31.11 11.84 -22.15
N ASP A 313 31.57 12.36 -21.01
CA ASP A 313 32.28 13.65 -20.95
C ASP A 313 33.59 13.61 -21.74
N ASN A 314 34.36 12.54 -21.60
CA ASN A 314 35.59 12.37 -22.37
C ASN A 314 35.31 12.27 -23.88
N ASN A 315 34.24 11.57 -24.28
CA ASN A 315 33.82 11.52 -25.68
C ASN A 315 33.39 12.90 -26.19
N LEU A 316 32.64 13.66 -25.41
CA LEU A 316 32.22 15.02 -25.76
C LEU A 316 33.42 15.96 -25.91
N LYS A 317 34.38 15.91 -24.97
CA LYS A 317 35.64 16.67 -25.08
C LYS A 317 36.42 16.32 -26.34
N LYS A 318 36.49 15.02 -26.69
CA LYS A 318 37.15 14.57 -27.92
C LYS A 318 36.44 15.09 -29.18
N ILE A 319 35.10 15.09 -29.20
CA ILE A 319 34.32 15.64 -30.31
C ILE A 319 34.56 17.15 -30.45
N LEU A 320 34.54 17.90 -29.33
CA LEU A 320 34.84 19.33 -29.33
C LEU A 320 36.26 19.64 -29.81
N GLN A 321 37.24 18.83 -29.40
CA GLN A 321 38.62 18.97 -29.87
C GLN A 321 38.73 18.74 -31.39
N ILE A 322 38.08 17.69 -31.92
CA ILE A 322 38.06 17.44 -33.37
C ILE A 322 37.42 18.61 -34.12
N HIS A 323 36.33 19.19 -33.59
CA HIS A 323 35.69 20.35 -34.20
C HIS A 323 36.63 21.57 -34.22
N ASN A 324 37.28 21.87 -33.10
CA ASN A 324 38.25 22.97 -33.02
C ASN A 324 39.47 22.75 -33.94
N ASP A 325 40.02 21.53 -33.98
CA ASP A 325 41.17 21.20 -34.83
C ASP A 325 40.80 21.27 -36.33
N ALA A 326 39.55 20.94 -36.69
CA ALA A 326 39.02 21.10 -38.04
C ALA A 326 38.85 22.57 -38.46
N GLU A 327 38.55 23.46 -37.50
CA GLU A 327 38.54 24.92 -37.73
C GLU A 327 39.96 25.50 -37.88
N ILE A 328 40.99 24.83 -37.32
CA ILE A 328 42.38 25.32 -37.26
C ILE A 328 43.26 24.82 -38.42
N LEU A 329 42.88 23.75 -39.14
CA LEU A 329 43.62 23.31 -40.33
C LEU A 329 43.28 24.16 -41.57
N PRO A 330 44.29 24.70 -42.30
CA PRO A 330 44.25 26.08 -42.76
C PRO A 330 44.09 26.22 -44.27
N THR A 331 43.75 27.45 -44.67
CA THR A 331 44.04 28.19 -45.91
C THR A 331 45.53 28.17 -46.35
N ARG A 332 46.23 27.04 -46.21
CA ARG A 332 47.56 26.77 -46.76
C ARG A 332 47.42 26.05 -48.11
N THR A 333 46.88 26.78 -49.08
CA THR A 333 47.11 26.49 -50.50
C THR A 333 47.51 27.80 -51.15
N ARG A 334 48.81 28.02 -51.27
CA ARG A 334 49.39 28.80 -52.37
C ARG A 334 50.88 28.51 -52.50
#